data_AF-I4C9Z6-F1
#
_entry.id   AF-I4C9Z6-F1
#
_cell.length_a   1.000
_cell.length_b   1.000
_cell.length_c   1.000
_cell.angle_alpha   90.00
_cell.angle_beta   90.00
_cell.angle_gamma   90.00
#
_symmetry.space_group_name_H-M   'P 1'
#
loop_
_entity.id
_entity.type
_entity.pdbx_description
1 polymer ?
#
loop_
_entity_poly.entity_id
_entity_poly.type
_entity_poly.pdbx_seq_one_letter_code
_entity_poly.pdbx_strand_id
1 'polypeptide(L)' 'MASLFREFTAAYEEFQKRFPKHPLVEEMRNSVSRGRFPSDKWLREHIDAMTRLMAPIWKQDDTRASGSSSDRSDAA' A
#
# COMPACT_ATOMS: atom_id res chain seq x y z
N MET A 1 4.35 -19.19 2.90
CA MET A 1 3.34 -18.27 3.49
C MET A 1 4.10 -17.11 4.12
N ALA A 2 3.94 -15.90 3.60
CA ALA A 2 4.43 -14.73 4.31
C ALA A 2 3.60 -14.55 5.59
N SER A 3 4.23 -14.20 6.71
CA SER A 3 3.49 -13.87 7.93
C SER A 3 2.66 -12.62 7.67
N LEU A 4 1.40 -12.59 8.12
CA LEU A 4 0.51 -11.41 8.08
C LEU A 4 1.20 -10.15 8.61
N PHE A 5 2.09 -10.33 9.58
CA PHE A 5 2.91 -9.26 10.12
C PHE A 5 3.92 -8.72 9.10
N ARG A 6 4.53 -9.57 8.26
CA ARG A 6 5.44 -9.13 7.18
C ARG A 6 4.70 -8.35 6.10
N GLU A 7 3.49 -8.79 5.72
CA GLU A 7 2.66 -8.06 4.76
C GLU A 7 2.25 -6.70 5.31
N PHE A 8 1.86 -6.64 6.60
CA PHE A 8 1.59 -5.39 7.29
C PHE A 8 2.80 -4.46 7.28
N THR A 9 3.99 -4.94 7.66
CA THR A 9 5.20 -4.10 7.72
C THR A 9 5.55 -3.55 6.34
N ALA A 10 5.46 -4.38 5.29
CA ALA A 10 5.72 -3.94 3.92
C ALA A 10 4.73 -2.84 3.47
N ALA A 11 3.43 -3.04 3.69
CA ALA A 11 2.41 -2.05 3.35
C ALA A 11 2.58 -0.76 4.18
N TYR A 12 2.90 -0.89 5.47
CA TYR A 12 3.11 0.24 6.36
C TYR A 12 4.34 1.07 5.97
N GLU A 13 5.48 0.45 5.67
CA GLU A 13 6.68 1.16 5.23
C GLU A 13 6.43 1.93 3.94
N GLU A 14 5.71 1.34 2.99
CA GLU A 14 5.41 2.01 1.72
C GLU A 14 4.38 3.14 1.90
N PHE A 15 3.36 2.91 2.74
CA PHE A 15 2.39 3.93 3.12
C PHE A 15 3.05 5.11 3.84
N GLN A 16 3.96 4.85 4.78
CA GLN A 16 4.69 5.87 5.51
C GLN A 16 5.61 6.70 4.61
N LYS A 17 6.28 6.07 3.63
CA LYS A 17 7.12 6.79 2.65
C LYS A 17 6.30 7.78 1.82
N ARG A 18 5.09 7.40 1.42
CA ARG A 18 4.22 8.24 0.58
C ARG A 18 3.40 9.25 1.39
N PHE A 19 2.98 8.87 2.59
CA PHE A 19 2.10 9.65 3.45
C PHE A 19 2.64 9.78 4.90
N PRO A 20 3.82 10.41 5.08
CA PRO A 20 4.48 10.47 6.39
C PRO A 20 3.71 11.28 7.45
N LYS A 21 2.77 12.15 7.03
CA LYS A 21 1.94 12.99 7.91
C LYS A 21 0.49 12.53 8.01
N HIS A 22 0.19 11.29 7.60
CA HIS A 22 -1.18 10.79 7.65
C HIS A 22 -1.57 10.40 9.08
N PRO A 23 -2.78 10.75 9.56
CA PRO A 23 -3.21 10.45 10.93
C PRO A 23 -3.17 8.94 11.26
N LEU A 24 -3.37 8.11 10.25
CA LEU A 24 -3.32 6.64 10.36
C LEU A 24 -1.91 6.13 10.75
N VAL A 25 -0.84 6.81 10.33
CA VAL A 25 0.53 6.50 10.78
C VAL A 25 0.72 6.82 12.25
N GLU A 26 0.18 7.96 12.72
CA GLU A 26 0.22 8.33 14.14
C GLU A 26 -0.62 7.39 15.01
N GLU A 27 -1.81 6.99 14.56
CA GLU A 27 -2.65 6.01 15.27
C GLU A 27 -1.95 4.66 15.43
N MET A 28 -1.27 4.19 14.38
CA MET A 28 -0.49 2.96 14.43
C MET A 28 0.67 3.07 15.40
N ARG A 29 1.45 4.15 15.31
CA ARG A 29 2.56 4.41 16.22
C ARG A 29 2.09 4.50 17.67
N ASN A 30 0.95 5.15 17.92
CA ASN A 30 0.33 5.25 19.24
C ASN A 30 -0.15 3.89 19.75
N SER A 31 -0.74 3.06 18.88
CA SER A 31 -1.23 1.72 19.24
C SER A 31 -0.08 0.78 19.64
N VAL A 32 1.02 0.81 18.89
CA VAL A 32 2.25 0.05 19.19
C VAL A 32 2.90 0.57 20.48
N SER A 33 3.00 1.90 20.64
CA SER A 33 3.60 2.51 21.84
C SER A 33 2.80 2.22 23.11
N ARG A 34 1.49 2.00 23.00
CA ARG A 34 0.62 1.58 24.11
C ARG A 34 0.71 0.08 24.42
N GLY A 35 1.59 -0.66 23.75
CA GLY A 35 1.75 -2.11 23.96
C GLY A 35 0.55 -2.93 23.48
N ARG A 36 -0.35 -2.34 22.69
CA ARG A 36 -1.51 -3.05 22.16
C ARG A 36 -1.04 -3.85 20.95
N PHE A 37 -0.76 -5.14 21.18
CA PHE A 37 -0.38 -6.02 20.09
C PHE A 37 -1.53 -6.12 19.08
N PRO A 38 -1.26 -5.89 17.78
CA PRO A 38 -2.28 -5.97 16.76
C PRO A 38 -2.72 -7.43 16.59
N SER A 39 -4.02 -7.67 16.63
CA SER A 39 -4.60 -8.98 16.33
C SER A 39 -4.58 -9.25 14.82
N ASP A 40 -4.66 -10.51 14.39
CA ASP A 40 -4.74 -10.86 12.96
C ASP A 40 -5.88 -10.14 12.22
N LYS A 41 -7.02 -9.96 12.90
CA LYS A 41 -8.16 -9.19 12.36
C LYS A 41 -7.78 -7.72 12.15
N TRP A 42 -7.14 -7.11 13.14
CA TRP A 42 -6.69 -5.72 13.07
C TRP A 42 -5.65 -5.54 11.95
N LEU A 43 -4.70 -6.46 11.82
CA LEU A 43 -3.69 -6.44 10.75
C LEU A 43 -4.33 -6.46 9.37
N ARG A 44 -5.31 -7.35 9.13
CA ARG A 44 -6.03 -7.43 7.86
C ARG A 44 -6.80 -6.15 7.54
N GLU A 45 -7.55 -5.61 8.51
CA GLU A 45 -8.32 -4.38 8.32
C GLU A 45 -7.40 -3.19 7.97
N HIS A 46 -6.24 -3.10 8.60
CA HIS A 46 -5.30 -2.01 8.35
C HIS A 46 -4.51 -2.18 7.04
N ILE A 47 -4.15 -3.42 6.68
CA ILE A 47 -3.57 -3.72 5.36
C ILE A 47 -4.55 -3.31 4.26
N ASP A 48 -5.83 -3.68 4.38
CA ASP A 48 -6.86 -3.34 3.39
C ASP A 48 -7.07 -1.82 3.31
N ALA A 49 -7.11 -1.12 4.46
CA ALA A 49 -7.22 0.33 4.49
C ALA A 49 -6.03 1.04 3.82
N MET A 50 -4.80 0.67 4.16
CA MET A 50 -3.58 1.24 3.55
C MET A 50 -3.54 0.94 2.04
N THR A 51 -3.87 -0.29 1.65
CA THR A 51 -3.93 -0.72 0.25
C THR A 51 -4.99 0.06 -0.54
N ARG A 52 -6.19 0.27 0.01
CA ARG A 52 -7.24 1.07 -0.64
C ARG A 52 -6.85 2.54 -0.81
N LEU A 53 -6.21 3.13 0.20
CA LEU A 53 -5.70 4.49 0.12
C LEU A 53 -4.57 4.61 -0.92
N MET A 54 -3.78 3.56 -1.10
CA MET A 54 -2.73 3.48 -2.12
C MET A 54 -3.23 3.03 -3.50
N ALA A 55 -4.42 2.41 -3.60
CA ALA A 55 -4.98 1.83 -4.82
C ALA A 55 -5.06 2.79 -6.03
N PRO A 56 -5.47 4.08 -5.90
CA PRO A 56 -5.45 4.98 -7.05
C PRO A 56 -4.03 5.27 -7.56
N ILE A 57 -3.01 5.14 -6.71
CA ILE A 57 -1.61 5.36 -7.05
C ILE A 57 -0.99 4.09 -7.65
N TRP A 58 -1.34 2.90 -7.14
CA TRP A 58 -0.90 1.62 -7.74
C TRP A 58 -1.49 1.34 -9.12
N LYS A 59 -2.74 1.77 -9.39
CA LYS A 59 -3.32 1.65 -10.74
C LYS A 59 -2.60 2.48 -11.80
N GLN A 60 -1.95 3.59 -11.42
CA GLN A 60 -1.18 4.41 -12.37
C GLN A 60 0.14 3.75 -12.76
N ASP A 61 0.77 2.99 -11.87
CA ASP A 61 2.04 2.30 -12.15
C ASP A 61 1.84 1.15 -13.17
N ASP A 62 0.71 0.43 -13.04
CA ASP A 62 0.33 -0.65 -13.97
C ASP A 62 -0.02 -0.14 -15.39
N THR A 63 -0.59 1.07 -15.45
CA THR A 63 -0.91 1.73 -16.72
C THR A 63 0.35 2.18 -17.47
N ARG A 64 1.46 2.43 -16.76
CA ARG A 64 2.73 2.83 -17.39
C ARG A 64 3.53 1.63 -17.92
N ALA A 65 3.30 0.43 -17.38
CA ALA A 65 3.89 -0.81 -17.88
C ALA A 65 3.16 -1.39 -19.12
N SER A 66 1.89 -1.04 -19.31
CA SER A 66 1.09 -1.51 -20.46
C SER A 66 1.06 -0.53 -21.66
N GLY A 67 1.67 0.65 -21.53
CA GLY A 67 1.76 1.65 -22.58
C GLY A 67 2.94 1.42 -23.53
N SER A 68 3.03 0.26 -24.18
CA SER A 68 4.01 0.06 -25.26
C SER A 68 3.53 -0.95 -26.30
N SER A 69 2.45 -0.63 -27.01
CA SER A 69 2.21 -1.10 -28.40
C SER A 69 1.06 -0.34 -29.01
N SER A 70 1.31 0.92 -29.35
CA SER A 70 0.57 1.64 -30.37
C SER A 70 1.50 2.73 -30.88
N ASP A 71 2.23 2.44 -31.96
CA ASP A 71 2.33 3.31 -33.14
C ASP A 71 3.43 2.82 -34.12
N ARG A 72 3.13 2.99 -35.42
CA ARG A 72 3.91 2.74 -36.65
C ARG A 72 3.66 1.40 -37.36
N SER A 73 3.19 1.35 -38.61
CA SER A 73 2.82 2.39 -39.58
C SER A 73 1.93 1.78 -40.66
N ASP A 74 0.95 2.58 -41.08
CA ASP A 74 0.24 2.53 -42.35
C ASP A 74 1.19 2.77 -43.55
N ALA A 75 0.73 2.37 -44.74
CA ALA A 75 1.18 2.76 -46.09
C ALA A 75 2.40 2.03 -46.70
N ALA A 76 2.13 1.07 -47.59
CA ALA A 76 2.15 1.25 -49.06
C ALA A 76 1.91 -0.08 -49.79
#